data_AF-A0A8S4RRD1-F1
#
_entry.id   AF-A0A8S4RRD1-F1
#
_cell.length_a   1.000
_cell.length_b   1.000
_cell.length_c   1.000
_cell.angle_alpha   90.00
_cell.angle_beta   90.00
_cell.angle_gamma   90.00
#
_symmetry.space_group_name_H-M   'P 1'
#
loop_
_entity.id
_entity.type
_entity.pdbx_description
1 polymer ?
#
loop_
_entity_poly.entity_id
_entity_poly.type
_entity_poly.pdbx_seq_one_letter_code
_entity_poly.pdbx_strand_id
1 'polypeptide(L)'
;MNILPKKRWHVRTRENIARVRKDEAEAAEKEQQEKLRIERAEREARLNTLKDKSKQKLINLELQPQTTEKVTETPEHINFFSDLEHAIQTTNQDHDKEVKDKKEEYEKKIGYLTYLGQDTNEALGKKNWYEVPPDLTRFSRPGDIKDTYEKLVLRDQDGKPKVKVSDEKDGEFAWKAKQRLDPLNTFKQYCSKSKIEKVNKSKQKDNVKITADIKNKSKHKNRDESKNNLQKLREARLKREQQEKYKTDMFLSKLNGVTHENTKQDTPKKIQPKYNSQFNPELARQNYI
;
A
#
# COMPACT_ATOMS: atom_id res chain seq x y z
N MET A 1 -36.58 1.76 1.59
CA MET A 1 -35.20 2.31 1.49
C MET A 1 -34.35 1.77 2.64
N ASN A 2 -33.12 1.32 2.38
CA ASN A 2 -32.22 0.88 3.45
C ASN A 2 -31.48 2.07 4.07
N ILE A 3 -31.71 2.32 5.36
CA ILE A 3 -31.11 3.42 6.12
C ILE A 3 -29.92 2.98 6.99
N LEU A 4 -29.67 1.68 7.14
CA LEU A 4 -28.57 1.17 7.97
C LEU A 4 -27.19 1.69 7.56
N PRO A 5 -26.84 1.80 6.25
CA PRO A 5 -25.54 2.35 5.81
C PRO A 5 -25.26 3.77 6.30
N LYS A 6 -26.30 4.53 6.67
CA LYS A 6 -26.19 5.91 7.17
C LYS A 6 -26.05 5.99 8.69
N LYS A 7 -26.12 4.86 9.40
CA LYS A 7 -26.02 4.81 10.86
C LYS A 7 -24.58 4.52 11.28
N ARG A 8 -24.07 5.28 12.25
CA ARG A 8 -22.70 5.20 12.76
C ARG A 8 -22.37 3.87 13.47
N TRP A 9 -23.39 3.16 13.96
CA TRP A 9 -23.23 1.86 14.61
C TRP A 9 -23.27 0.68 13.64
N HIS A 10 -23.49 0.90 12.34
CA HIS A 10 -23.61 -0.22 11.41
C HIS A 10 -22.26 -0.93 11.22
N VAL A 11 -22.19 -2.19 11.64
CA VAL A 11 -20.98 -3.03 11.64
C VAL A 11 -20.28 -3.12 10.27
N ARG A 12 -21.03 -3.06 9.17
CA ARG A 12 -20.48 -3.21 7.81
C ARG A 12 -19.94 -1.91 7.20
N THR A 13 -20.01 -0.79 7.89
CA THR A 13 -19.40 0.45 7.40
C THR A 13 -17.88 0.32 7.45
N ARG A 14 -17.22 0.90 6.45
CA ARG A 14 -15.76 0.84 6.31
C ARG A 14 -15.04 1.34 7.56
N GLU A 15 -15.58 2.37 8.21
CA GLU A 15 -15.03 2.95 9.44
C GLU A 15 -15.09 1.98 10.63
N ASN A 16 -16.21 1.28 10.82
CA ASN A 16 -16.36 0.35 11.93
C ASN A 16 -15.52 -0.90 11.73
N ILE A 17 -15.46 -1.43 10.50
CA ILE A 17 -14.56 -2.54 10.17
C ILE A 17 -13.10 -2.14 10.40
N ALA A 18 -12.71 -0.89 10.08
CA ALA A 18 -11.36 -0.41 10.33
C ALA A 18 -11.04 -0.29 11.83
N ARG A 19 -11.99 0.14 12.67
CA ARG A 19 -11.81 0.15 14.13
C ARG A 19 -11.63 -1.26 14.68
N VAL A 20 -12.50 -2.20 14.27
CA VAL A 20 -12.39 -3.61 14.68
C VAL A 20 -11.02 -4.19 14.29
N ARG A 21 -10.57 -3.96 13.05
CA ARG A 21 -9.23 -4.42 12.63
C ARG A 21 -8.09 -3.79 13.44
N LYS A 22 -8.22 -2.53 13.84
CA LYS A 22 -7.21 -1.87 14.67
C LYS A 22 -7.18 -2.47 16.07
N ASP A 23 -8.34 -2.70 16.67
CA ASP A 23 -8.46 -3.30 17.99
C ASP A 23 -7.97 -4.77 17.99
N GLU A 24 -8.30 -5.53 16.94
CA GLU A 24 -7.79 -6.89 16.70
C GLU A 24 -6.27 -6.90 16.52
N ALA A 25 -5.71 -5.96 15.76
CA ALA A 25 -4.27 -5.84 15.56
C ALA A 25 -3.56 -5.46 16.87
N GLU A 26 -4.10 -4.51 17.64
CA GLU A 26 -3.54 -4.12 18.94
C GLU A 26 -3.60 -5.28 19.96
N ALA A 27 -4.69 -6.04 19.96
CA ALA A 27 -4.81 -7.25 20.77
C ALA A 27 -3.77 -8.30 20.36
N ALA A 28 -3.58 -8.52 19.06
CA ALA A 28 -2.59 -9.46 18.54
C ALA A 28 -1.14 -9.04 18.88
N GLU A 29 -0.81 -7.75 18.80
CA GLU A 29 0.50 -7.23 19.18
C GLU A 29 0.78 -7.40 20.68
N LYS A 30 -0.21 -7.13 21.54
CA LYS A 30 -0.08 -7.35 23.00
C LYS A 30 0.14 -8.83 23.32
N GLU A 31 -0.62 -9.74 22.70
CA GLU A 31 -0.45 -11.18 22.88
C GLU A 31 0.94 -11.65 22.43
N GLN A 32 1.48 -11.11 21.33
CA GLN A 32 2.84 -11.40 20.89
C GLN A 32 3.88 -10.91 21.90
N GLN A 33 3.72 -9.69 22.44
CA GLN A 33 4.64 -9.15 23.44
C GLN A 33 4.63 -9.99 24.73
N GLU A 34 3.45 -10.43 25.18
CA GLU A 34 3.33 -11.31 26.35
C GLU A 34 3.98 -12.67 26.08
N LYS A 35 3.76 -13.27 24.91
CA LYS A 35 4.43 -14.52 24.52
C LYS A 35 5.96 -14.38 24.52
N LEU A 36 6.48 -13.30 23.96
CA LEU A 36 7.93 -13.03 23.96
C LEU A 36 8.46 -12.86 25.39
N ARG A 37 7.69 -12.21 26.27
CA ARG A 37 8.05 -12.05 27.69
C ARG A 37 8.07 -13.40 28.42
N ILE A 38 7.07 -14.24 28.17
CA ILE A 38 6.99 -15.60 28.72
C ILE A 38 8.16 -16.44 28.21
N GLU A 39 8.44 -16.44 26.91
CA GLU A 39 9.54 -17.21 26.33
C GLU A 39 10.91 -16.78 26.88
N ARG A 40 11.13 -15.46 27.05
CA ARG A 40 12.33 -14.92 27.69
C ARG A 40 12.44 -15.41 29.14
N ALA A 41 11.37 -15.30 29.91
CA ALA A 41 11.34 -15.74 31.31
C ALA A 41 11.58 -17.25 31.43
N GLU A 42 11.00 -18.06 30.53
CA GLU A 42 11.22 -19.50 30.47
C GLU A 42 12.67 -19.84 30.17
N ARG A 43 13.28 -19.16 29.20
CA ARG A 43 14.70 -19.33 28.85
C ARG A 43 15.61 -18.99 30.03
N GLU A 44 15.36 -17.87 30.70
CA GLU A 44 16.11 -17.44 31.89
C GLU A 44 15.92 -18.41 33.06
N ALA A 45 14.69 -18.87 33.32
CA ALA A 45 14.39 -19.86 34.35
C ALA A 45 15.12 -21.18 34.08
N ARG A 46 15.06 -21.68 32.85
CA ARG A 46 15.78 -22.90 32.44
C ARG A 46 17.28 -22.74 32.65
N LEU A 47 17.86 -21.62 32.24
CA LEU A 47 19.28 -21.33 32.43
C LEU A 47 19.66 -21.27 33.92
N ASN A 48 18.85 -20.61 34.74
CA ASN A 48 19.06 -20.55 36.19
C ASN A 48 19.01 -21.92 36.84
N THR A 49 18.04 -22.78 36.49
CA THR A 49 18.01 -24.16 37.01
C THR A 49 19.26 -24.96 36.64
N LEU A 50 19.82 -24.74 35.44
CA LEU A 50 21.04 -25.40 34.98
C LEU A 50 22.27 -24.87 35.73
N LYS A 51 22.33 -23.56 35.97
CA LYS A 51 23.35 -22.92 36.81
C LYS A 51 23.33 -23.46 38.23
N ASP A 52 22.14 -23.57 38.84
CA ASP A 52 22.01 -24.04 40.22
C ASP A 52 22.39 -25.52 40.35
N LYS A 53 21.98 -26.36 39.38
CA LYS A 53 22.43 -27.76 39.29
C LYS A 53 23.94 -27.86 39.14
N SER A 54 24.55 -27.00 38.31
CA SER A 54 26.00 -26.96 38.14
C SER A 54 26.72 -26.56 39.43
N LYS A 55 26.23 -25.52 40.12
CA LYS A 55 26.75 -25.09 41.43
C LYS A 55 26.66 -26.20 42.47
N GLN A 56 25.51 -26.88 42.57
CA GLN A 56 25.33 -28.03 43.46
C GLN A 56 26.33 -29.15 43.13
N LYS A 57 26.57 -29.42 41.85
CA LYS A 57 27.57 -30.41 41.43
C LYS A 57 28.99 -29.99 41.85
N LEU A 58 29.37 -28.72 41.67
CA LEU A 58 30.68 -28.22 42.11
C LEU A 58 30.86 -28.32 43.63
N ILE A 59 29.82 -27.98 44.40
CA ILE A 59 29.79 -28.12 45.86
C ILE A 59 29.97 -29.61 46.25
N ASN A 60 29.24 -30.52 45.60
CA ASN A 60 29.35 -31.96 45.85
C ASN A 60 30.73 -32.54 45.50
N LEU A 61 31.50 -31.89 44.62
CA LEU A 61 32.86 -32.29 44.27
C LEU A 61 33.94 -31.62 45.14
N GLU A 62 33.55 -30.80 46.14
CA GLU A 62 34.47 -30.07 47.04
C GLU A 62 35.52 -29.22 46.30
N LEU A 63 35.23 -28.84 45.05
CA LEU A 63 36.04 -27.91 44.28
C LEU A 63 35.65 -26.49 44.70
N GLN A 64 36.27 -26.02 45.78
CA GLN A 64 36.26 -24.61 46.14
C GLN A 64 36.81 -23.80 44.95
N PRO A 65 36.09 -22.80 44.42
CA PRO A 65 36.68 -21.89 43.45
C PRO A 65 37.83 -21.17 44.14
N GLN A 66 39.06 -21.50 43.74
CA GLN A 66 40.25 -20.76 44.17
C GLN A 66 40.02 -19.30 43.77
N THR A 67 39.75 -18.45 44.75
CA THR A 67 39.75 -17.00 44.59
C THR A 67 41.18 -16.58 44.34
N THR A 68 41.64 -16.72 43.09
CA THR A 68 42.89 -16.14 42.65
C THR A 68 42.78 -14.62 42.77
N GLU A 69 43.72 -14.08 43.52
CA GLU A 69 43.80 -12.71 43.96
C GLU A 69 43.80 -11.70 42.80
N LYS A 70 43.32 -10.51 43.14
CA LYS A 70 43.12 -9.33 42.31
C LYS A 70 44.39 -8.97 41.51
N VAL A 71 44.35 -9.13 40.18
CA VAL A 71 45.22 -8.37 39.28
C VAL A 71 44.48 -7.10 38.89
N THR A 72 45.02 -5.99 39.38
CA THR A 72 44.67 -4.62 39.05
C THR A 72 45.08 -4.33 37.61
N GLU A 73 44.12 -4.16 36.73
CA GLU A 73 44.11 -3.24 35.59
C GLU A 73 42.67 -3.25 35.04
N THR A 74 42.21 -2.11 34.54
CA THR A 74 40.81 -1.71 34.31
C THR A 74 39.86 -2.83 33.82
N PRO A 75 38.59 -2.91 34.31
CA PRO A 75 37.64 -3.94 33.91
C PRO A 75 37.05 -3.64 32.52
N GLU A 76 37.90 -3.66 31.50
CA GLU A 76 37.42 -3.84 30.14
C GLU A 76 36.98 -5.30 29.98
N HIS A 77 35.84 -5.50 29.34
CA HIS A 77 35.28 -6.82 29.08
C HIS A 77 36.33 -7.67 28.35
N ILE A 78 36.76 -8.78 28.97
CA ILE A 78 37.68 -9.73 28.33
C ILE A 78 36.91 -10.39 27.18
N ASN A 79 37.09 -9.84 25.99
CA ASN A 79 36.52 -10.38 24.76
C ASN A 79 37.33 -11.62 24.35
N PHE A 80 36.93 -12.80 24.82
CA PHE A 80 37.51 -14.08 24.38
C PHE A 80 37.40 -14.32 22.86
N PHE A 81 36.59 -13.53 22.17
CA PHE A 81 36.35 -13.59 20.73
C PHE A 81 37.00 -12.43 19.98
N SER A 82 37.79 -11.54 20.62
CA SER A 82 38.51 -10.46 19.92
C SER A 82 39.31 -11.00 18.75
N ASP A 83 40.01 -12.12 18.95
CA ASP A 83 40.86 -12.74 17.93
C ASP A 83 40.04 -13.31 16.77
N LEU A 84 38.79 -13.75 17.02
CA LEU A 84 37.89 -14.29 16.00
C LEU A 84 37.13 -13.21 15.24
N GLU A 85 36.70 -12.14 15.93
CA GLU A 85 36.06 -10.97 15.31
C GLU A 85 37.04 -10.21 14.42
N HIS A 86 38.31 -10.11 14.83
CA HIS A 86 39.35 -9.52 14.00
C HIS A 86 39.87 -10.47 12.91
N ALA A 87 39.75 -11.79 13.07
CA ALA A 87 40.15 -12.75 12.03
C ALA A 87 39.26 -12.70 10.77
N ILE A 88 37.99 -12.32 10.92
CA ILE A 88 37.05 -12.15 9.79
C ILE A 88 36.97 -10.66 9.44
N GLN A 89 38.07 -10.12 8.93
CA GLN A 89 38.17 -8.70 8.56
C GLN A 89 37.52 -8.37 7.21
N THR A 90 36.92 -9.37 6.54
CA THR A 90 36.26 -9.22 5.24
C THR A 90 34.75 -9.12 5.43
N THR A 91 34.28 -8.01 6.00
CA THR A 91 32.87 -7.66 5.87
C THR A 91 32.60 -7.24 4.42
N ASN A 92 31.45 -7.66 3.89
CA ASN A 92 31.02 -7.18 2.59
C ASN A 92 30.74 -5.67 2.73
N GLN A 93 31.55 -4.84 2.09
CA GLN A 93 31.42 -3.38 2.15
C GLN A 93 30.02 -2.90 1.76
N ASP A 94 29.32 -3.67 0.93
CA ASP A 94 27.94 -3.35 0.54
C ASP A 94 26.96 -3.62 1.68
N HIS A 95 27.19 -4.63 2.52
CA HIS A 95 26.36 -4.91 3.68
C HIS A 95 26.46 -3.81 4.74
N ASP A 96 27.67 -3.32 5.02
CA ASP A 96 27.88 -2.26 6.00
C ASP A 96 27.28 -0.93 5.52
N LYS A 97 27.38 -0.63 4.23
CA LYS A 97 26.69 0.51 3.60
C LYS A 97 25.17 0.36 3.70
N GLU A 98 24.62 -0.80 3.37
CA GLU A 98 23.18 -1.04 3.49
C GLU A 98 22.66 -0.89 4.92
N VAL A 99 23.40 -1.39 5.92
CA VAL A 99 23.01 -1.24 7.33
C VAL A 99 23.03 0.22 7.75
N LYS A 100 24.05 0.98 7.29
CA LYS A 100 24.15 2.42 7.55
C LYS A 100 23.01 3.19 6.86
N ASP A 101 22.73 2.91 5.60
CA ASP A 101 21.65 3.54 4.84
C ASP A 101 20.28 3.27 5.49
N LYS A 102 20.02 2.01 5.91
CA LYS A 102 18.80 1.63 6.63
C LYS A 102 18.66 2.38 7.96
N LYS A 103 19.77 2.57 8.69
CA LYS A 103 19.79 3.35 9.93
C LYS A 103 19.50 4.83 9.66
N GLU A 104 20.14 5.42 8.66
CA GLU A 104 19.89 6.81 8.27
C GLU A 104 18.46 7.03 7.77
N GLU A 105 17.89 6.10 6.99
CA GLU A 105 16.49 6.14 6.56
C GLU A 105 15.53 6.08 7.75
N TYR A 106 15.81 5.21 8.72
CA TYR A 106 15.02 5.12 9.95
C TYR A 106 15.13 6.42 10.76
N GLU A 107 16.33 6.96 10.95
CA GLU A 107 16.57 8.21 11.65
C GLU A 107 15.95 9.40 10.92
N LYS A 108 16.01 9.46 9.59
CA LYS A 108 15.30 10.45 8.75
C LYS A 108 13.79 10.33 8.92
N LYS A 109 13.27 9.10 8.93
CA LYS A 109 11.83 8.81 9.08
C LYS A 109 11.29 9.18 10.47
N ILE A 110 12.10 9.02 11.51
CA ILE A 110 11.79 9.43 12.89
C ILE A 110 12.09 10.91 13.14
N GLY A 111 12.80 11.56 12.22
CA GLY A 111 13.19 12.97 12.33
C GLY A 111 14.41 13.21 13.22
N TYR A 112 15.14 12.16 13.62
CA TYR A 112 16.42 12.27 14.33
C TYR A 112 17.51 12.83 13.41
N LEU A 113 17.52 12.37 12.16
CA LEU A 113 18.40 12.88 11.10
C LEU A 113 17.61 13.84 10.19
N THR A 114 17.12 14.95 10.76
CA THR A 114 16.50 16.04 10.00
C THR A 114 17.54 17.13 9.78
N TYR A 115 17.93 17.37 8.53
CA TYR A 115 18.86 18.45 8.22
C TYR A 115 18.18 19.80 8.47
N LEU A 116 18.82 20.66 9.28
CA LEU A 116 18.30 21.98 9.59
C LEU A 116 18.09 22.79 8.30
N GLY A 117 16.84 23.14 8.00
CA GLY A 117 16.46 23.86 6.78
C GLY A 117 15.86 23.00 5.65
N GLN A 118 15.77 21.67 5.82
CA GLN A 118 14.93 20.85 4.93
C GLN A 118 13.46 21.00 5.32
N ASP A 119 12.70 21.70 4.48
CA ASP A 119 11.24 21.74 4.63
C ASP A 119 10.67 20.33 4.45
N THR A 120 9.63 20.00 5.22
CA THR A 120 8.93 18.69 5.14
C THR A 120 8.49 18.34 3.71
N ASN A 121 8.19 19.36 2.91
CA ASN A 121 7.79 19.22 1.52
C ASN A 121 8.98 18.90 0.60
N GLU A 122 10.16 19.46 0.86
CA GLU A 122 11.38 19.14 0.12
C GLU A 122 11.88 17.73 0.44
N ALA A 123 11.86 17.33 1.72
CA ALA A 123 12.21 15.98 2.15
C ALA A 123 11.27 14.90 1.56
N LEU A 124 9.98 15.23 1.41
CA LEU A 124 8.98 14.34 0.79
C LEU A 124 8.92 14.46 -0.74
N GLY A 125 9.71 15.34 -1.35
CA GLY A 125 9.68 15.64 -2.79
C GLY A 125 8.33 16.21 -3.27
N LYS A 126 7.52 16.74 -2.37
CA LYS A 126 6.23 17.36 -2.66
C LYS A 126 6.44 18.85 -2.89
N LYS A 127 5.85 19.38 -3.96
CA LYS A 127 5.85 20.83 -4.19
C LYS A 127 4.75 21.50 -3.40
N ASN A 128 5.05 22.68 -2.91
CA ASN A 128 4.06 23.51 -2.25
C ASN A 128 2.96 23.94 -3.24
N TRP A 129 1.73 24.14 -2.74
CA TRP A 129 0.58 24.50 -3.56
C TRP A 129 0.75 25.84 -4.29
N TYR A 130 1.63 26.73 -3.79
CA TYR A 130 1.98 28.00 -4.41
C TYR A 130 3.13 27.90 -5.44
N GLU A 131 3.91 26.82 -5.43
CA GLU A 131 4.96 26.59 -6.44
C GLU A 131 4.41 25.94 -7.71
N VAL A 132 3.29 25.22 -7.59
CA VAL A 132 2.64 24.55 -8.71
C VAL A 132 1.47 25.42 -9.18
N PRO A 133 1.53 26.01 -10.38
CA PRO A 133 0.37 26.70 -10.93
C PRO A 133 -0.80 25.71 -11.06
N PRO A 134 -2.05 26.14 -10.82
CA PRO A 134 -3.22 25.29 -10.98
C PRO A 134 -3.22 24.62 -12.35
N ASP A 135 -3.40 23.30 -12.36
CA ASP A 135 -3.30 22.52 -13.58
C ASP A 135 -4.30 23.03 -14.62
N LEU A 136 -3.80 23.48 -15.79
CA LEU A 136 -4.55 24.12 -16.88
C LEU A 136 -5.53 23.16 -17.59
N THR A 137 -5.96 22.10 -16.92
CA THR A 137 -6.93 21.09 -17.35
C THR A 137 -8.30 21.66 -17.74
N ARG A 138 -8.55 22.95 -17.50
CA ARG A 138 -9.71 23.65 -18.08
C ARG A 138 -9.62 23.73 -19.63
N PHE A 139 -8.45 23.51 -20.22
CA PHE A 139 -8.25 23.33 -21.65
C PHE A 139 -7.55 21.98 -21.91
N SER A 140 -8.32 20.89 -21.77
CA SER A 140 -7.86 19.54 -22.08
C SER A 140 -7.41 19.44 -23.54
N ARG A 141 -6.31 18.72 -23.78
CA ARG A 141 -5.83 18.42 -25.13
C ARG A 141 -6.87 17.54 -25.84
N PRO A 142 -7.12 17.72 -27.15
CA PRO A 142 -8.17 16.99 -27.89
C PRO A 142 -8.02 15.45 -27.86
N GLY A 143 -6.83 14.91 -27.55
CA GLY A 143 -6.60 13.48 -27.36
C GLY A 143 -7.07 12.93 -26.01
N ASP A 144 -6.83 13.66 -24.91
CA ASP A 144 -7.18 13.24 -23.54
C ASP A 144 -8.70 13.37 -23.25
N ILE A 145 -9.42 14.04 -24.14
CA ILE A 145 -10.89 14.18 -24.08
C ILE A 145 -11.60 12.83 -24.32
N LYS A 146 -11.00 11.90 -25.08
CA LYS A 146 -11.60 10.57 -25.31
C LYS A 146 -11.51 9.68 -24.08
N ASP A 147 -10.37 9.66 -23.41
CA ASP A 147 -10.16 8.88 -22.18
C ASP A 147 -11.01 9.40 -21.02
N THR A 148 -11.21 10.72 -20.96
CA THR A 148 -12.15 11.32 -20.00
C THR A 148 -13.60 10.97 -20.31
N TYR A 149 -14.02 10.92 -21.59
CA TYR A 149 -15.36 10.49 -21.96
C TYR A 149 -15.63 9.03 -21.56
N GLU A 150 -14.68 8.12 -21.81
CA GLU A 150 -14.84 6.71 -21.43
C GLU A 150 -14.87 6.51 -19.90
N LYS A 151 -14.11 7.32 -19.16
CA LYS A 151 -14.06 7.32 -17.68
C LYS A 151 -15.27 8.00 -17.03
N LEU A 152 -15.94 8.92 -17.73
CA LEU A 152 -17.13 9.63 -17.26
C LEU A 152 -18.45 8.91 -17.59
N VAL A 153 -18.44 7.91 -18.48
CA VAL A 153 -19.62 7.07 -18.72
C VAL A 153 -19.84 6.20 -17.49
N LEU A 154 -20.91 6.50 -16.72
CA LEU A 154 -21.37 5.63 -15.65
C LEU A 154 -21.61 4.22 -16.23
N ARG A 155 -20.89 3.25 -15.70
CA ARG A 155 -21.09 1.82 -15.98
C ARG A 155 -22.12 1.26 -15.01
N ASP A 156 -22.95 0.34 -15.48
CA ASP A 156 -23.83 -0.45 -14.61
C ASP A 156 -23.03 -1.52 -13.86
N GLN A 157 -23.67 -2.24 -12.92
CA GLN A 157 -23.02 -3.30 -12.13
C GLN A 157 -22.41 -4.41 -13.00
N ASP A 158 -22.89 -4.57 -14.24
CA ASP A 158 -22.40 -5.54 -15.23
C ASP A 158 -21.31 -4.97 -16.18
N GLY A 159 -20.80 -3.76 -15.93
CA GLY A 159 -19.70 -3.15 -16.70
C GLY A 159 -20.08 -2.60 -18.08
N LYS A 160 -21.35 -2.73 -18.50
CA LYS A 160 -21.85 -2.18 -19.76
C LYS A 160 -22.06 -0.66 -19.62
N PRO A 161 -21.81 0.13 -20.70
CA PRO A 161 -22.05 1.57 -20.67
C PRO A 161 -23.56 1.84 -20.55
N LYS A 162 -23.97 2.69 -19.61
CA LYS A 162 -25.39 3.08 -19.47
C LYS A 162 -25.91 3.66 -20.78
N VAL A 163 -27.00 3.09 -21.29
CA VAL A 163 -27.71 3.61 -22.46
C VAL A 163 -28.29 4.98 -22.08
N LYS A 164 -27.93 6.04 -22.84
CA LYS A 164 -28.52 7.38 -22.64
C LYS A 164 -30.02 7.29 -22.85
N VAL A 165 -30.80 7.59 -21.82
CA VAL A 165 -32.26 7.69 -21.91
C VAL A 165 -32.58 8.80 -22.92
N SER A 166 -33.41 8.49 -23.90
CA SER A 166 -33.92 9.43 -24.89
C SER A 166 -34.50 10.66 -24.20
N ASP A 167 -34.09 11.86 -24.59
CA ASP A 167 -34.65 13.12 -24.07
C ASP A 167 -36.05 13.33 -24.69
N GLU A 168 -37.04 12.62 -24.16
CA GLU A 168 -38.45 12.75 -24.51
C GLU A 168 -39.19 13.57 -23.46
N LYS A 169 -39.88 14.62 -23.91
CA LYS A 169 -40.79 15.40 -23.08
C LYS A 169 -42.04 15.71 -23.90
N ASP A 170 -43.20 15.42 -23.35
CA ASP A 170 -44.51 15.67 -23.98
C ASP A 170 -44.64 15.06 -25.39
N GLY A 171 -44.07 13.85 -25.59
CA GLY A 171 -44.09 13.12 -26.87
C GLY A 171 -43.06 13.59 -27.91
N GLU A 172 -42.25 14.59 -27.59
CA GLU A 172 -41.21 15.08 -28.49
C GLU A 172 -39.84 14.47 -28.22
N PHE A 173 -39.27 13.82 -29.23
CA PHE A 173 -37.90 13.32 -29.20
C PHE A 173 -36.86 14.44 -29.30
N ALA A 174 -35.79 14.35 -28.51
CA ALA A 174 -34.68 15.30 -28.45
C ALA A 174 -35.10 16.74 -28.07
N TRP A 175 -36.07 16.88 -27.17
CA TRP A 175 -36.63 18.17 -26.69
C TRP A 175 -35.56 19.22 -26.37
N LYS A 176 -34.50 18.83 -25.65
CA LYS A 176 -33.42 19.75 -25.25
C LYS A 176 -32.60 20.29 -26.44
N ALA A 177 -32.44 19.50 -27.50
CA ALA A 177 -31.73 19.94 -28.70
C ALA A 177 -32.54 20.99 -29.46
N LYS A 178 -33.86 20.78 -29.58
CA LYS A 178 -34.79 21.74 -30.19
C LYS A 178 -34.79 23.07 -29.45
N GLN A 179 -34.85 23.05 -28.12
CA GLN A 179 -34.78 24.26 -27.27
C GLN A 179 -33.47 25.05 -27.43
N ARG A 180 -32.37 24.41 -27.83
CA ARG A 180 -31.08 25.08 -28.11
C ARG A 180 -31.02 25.70 -29.50
N LEU A 181 -31.74 25.13 -30.45
CA LEU A 181 -31.82 25.60 -31.83
C LEU A 181 -32.90 26.66 -32.03
N ASP A 182 -33.72 26.90 -31.01
CA ASP A 182 -34.75 27.94 -31.03
C ASP A 182 -34.13 29.36 -31.00
N PRO A 183 -34.34 30.19 -32.04
CA PRO A 183 -33.86 31.57 -32.08
C PRO A 183 -34.42 32.45 -30.95
N LEU A 184 -35.61 32.16 -30.41
CA LEU A 184 -36.14 32.92 -29.26
C LEU A 184 -35.28 32.76 -28.01
N ASN A 185 -34.70 31.57 -27.82
CA ASN A 185 -33.85 31.28 -26.68
C ASN A 185 -32.47 31.96 -26.81
N THR A 186 -31.95 32.09 -28.04
CA THR A 186 -30.72 32.85 -28.31
C THR A 186 -30.93 34.34 -28.05
N PHE A 187 -32.04 34.92 -28.52
CA PHE A 187 -32.42 36.30 -28.23
C PHE A 187 -32.54 36.57 -26.72
N LYS A 188 -33.17 35.65 -25.96
CA LYS A 188 -33.28 35.76 -24.50
C LYS A 188 -31.92 35.82 -23.80
N GLN A 189 -30.93 35.07 -24.29
CA GLN A 189 -29.54 35.16 -23.80
C GLN A 189 -28.91 36.52 -24.08
N TYR A 190 -29.05 37.07 -25.29
CA TYR A 190 -28.48 38.37 -25.63
C TYR A 190 -29.13 39.52 -24.85
N CYS A 191 -30.46 39.51 -24.68
CA CYS A 191 -31.17 40.48 -23.86
C CYS A 191 -30.77 40.42 -22.37
N SER A 192 -30.33 39.25 -21.87
CA SER A 192 -29.83 39.10 -20.50
C SER A 192 -28.38 39.58 -20.31
N LYS A 193 -27.55 39.50 -21.36
CA LYS A 193 -26.13 39.94 -21.34
C LYS A 193 -25.96 41.44 -21.46
N SER A 194 -26.84 42.13 -22.18
CA SER A 194 -26.82 43.60 -22.30
C SER A 194 -27.02 44.32 -20.96
N LYS A 195 -27.55 43.63 -19.95
CA LYS A 195 -27.67 44.13 -18.57
C LYS A 195 -26.35 44.04 -17.77
N ILE A 196 -25.37 43.25 -18.21
CA ILE A 196 -24.13 42.94 -17.46
C ILE A 196 -22.91 43.71 -18.02
N GLU A 197 -22.90 44.07 -19.31
CA GLU A 197 -21.73 44.69 -19.97
C GLU A 197 -21.42 46.14 -19.53
N LYS A 198 -22.29 46.82 -18.78
CA LYS A 198 -22.01 48.18 -18.30
C LYS A 198 -21.00 48.27 -17.13
N VAL A 199 -20.51 47.15 -16.58
CA VAL A 199 -19.72 47.16 -15.32
C VAL A 199 -18.21 46.89 -15.48
N ASN A 200 -17.73 46.20 -16.53
CA ASN A 200 -16.35 45.65 -16.52
C ASN A 200 -15.52 45.95 -17.78
N LYS A 201 -15.04 47.20 -17.95
CA LYS A 201 -14.15 47.58 -19.07
C LYS A 201 -12.85 48.29 -18.68
N SER A 202 -12.26 47.97 -17.52
CA SER A 202 -10.87 48.37 -17.24
C SER A 202 -10.02 47.16 -16.84
N LYS A 203 -8.81 47.09 -17.42
CA LYS A 203 -7.70 46.15 -17.15
C LYS A 203 -7.69 44.85 -17.97
N GLN A 204 -6.97 44.86 -19.09
CA GLN A 204 -6.03 43.78 -19.47
C GLN A 204 -5.22 44.17 -20.73
N LYS A 205 -3.95 44.52 -20.54
CA LYS A 205 -2.85 44.39 -21.49
C LYS A 205 -1.63 43.96 -20.67
N ASP A 206 -0.89 42.96 -21.17
CA ASP A 206 0.46 42.49 -20.77
C ASP A 206 0.50 40.97 -20.56
N ASN A 207 0.83 40.20 -21.61
CA ASN A 207 1.34 38.82 -21.49
C ASN A 207 1.78 38.24 -22.86
N VAL A 208 2.98 38.58 -23.35
CA VAL A 208 3.55 38.00 -24.60
C VAL A 208 4.93 37.34 -24.42
N LYS A 209 5.53 37.27 -23.22
CA LYS A 209 6.93 36.81 -23.06
C LYS A 209 7.17 35.35 -22.62
N ILE A 210 6.15 34.49 -22.47
CA ILE A 210 6.28 33.18 -21.77
C ILE A 210 6.55 31.97 -22.71
N THR A 211 6.53 32.11 -24.03
CA THR A 211 6.44 30.95 -24.94
C THR A 211 7.76 30.20 -25.26
N ALA A 212 8.92 30.65 -24.80
CA ALA A 212 10.22 30.03 -25.15
C ALA A 212 10.62 28.86 -24.21
N ASP A 213 10.35 28.94 -22.91
CA ASP A 213 10.91 28.00 -21.92
C ASP A 213 10.15 26.65 -21.79
N ILE A 214 8.96 26.54 -22.37
CA ILE A 214 8.09 25.36 -22.24
C ILE A 214 8.60 24.18 -23.09
N LYS A 215 9.35 24.42 -24.18
CA LYS A 215 9.76 23.34 -25.10
C LYS A 215 10.79 22.39 -24.50
N ASN A 216 11.71 22.86 -23.66
CA ASN A 216 12.79 22.03 -23.11
C ASN A 216 12.34 21.08 -21.98
N LYS A 217 11.29 21.44 -21.23
CA LYS A 217 10.76 20.63 -20.12
C LYS A 217 9.96 19.39 -20.56
N SER A 218 9.40 19.41 -21.78
CA SER A 218 8.58 18.31 -22.32
C SER A 218 9.40 17.07 -22.71
N LYS A 219 10.67 17.25 -23.08
CA LYS A 219 11.54 16.17 -23.57
C LYS A 219 12.03 15.26 -22.45
N HIS A 220 12.20 15.78 -21.23
CA HIS A 220 12.67 15.01 -20.08
C HIS A 220 11.59 14.09 -19.49
N LYS A 221 10.32 14.56 -19.42
CA LYS A 221 9.20 13.75 -18.90
C LYS A 221 8.94 12.47 -19.71
N ASN A 222 9.05 12.52 -21.04
CA ASN A 222 8.88 11.34 -21.90
C ASN A 222 9.94 10.25 -21.66
N ARG A 223 11.14 10.61 -21.19
CA ARG A 223 12.22 9.64 -20.95
C ARG A 223 11.95 8.79 -19.71
N ASP A 224 11.36 9.37 -18.68
CA ASP A 224 11.10 8.69 -17.41
C ASP A 224 9.87 7.76 -17.52
N GLU A 225 8.85 8.15 -18.28
CA GLU A 225 7.71 7.28 -18.61
C GLU A 225 8.14 6.05 -19.42
N SER A 226 9.06 6.22 -20.38
CA SER A 226 9.61 5.11 -21.16
C SER A 226 10.41 4.12 -20.30
N LYS A 227 11.22 4.62 -19.35
CA LYS A 227 11.94 3.77 -18.37
C LYS A 227 10.99 2.96 -17.50
N ASN A 228 9.92 3.59 -16.99
CA ASN A 228 8.92 2.90 -16.17
C ASN A 228 8.15 1.83 -16.96
N ASN A 229 7.81 2.10 -18.22
CA ASN A 229 7.19 1.10 -19.09
C ASN A 229 8.13 -0.07 -19.40
N LEU A 230 9.42 0.19 -19.64
CA LEU A 230 10.42 -0.85 -19.86
C LEU A 230 10.60 -1.74 -18.61
N GLN A 231 10.57 -1.15 -17.42
CA GLN A 231 10.66 -1.89 -16.16
C GLN A 231 9.45 -2.82 -15.96
N LYS A 232 8.22 -2.34 -16.23
CA LYS A 232 7.01 -3.19 -16.21
C LYS A 232 7.11 -4.37 -17.18
N LEU A 233 7.67 -4.16 -18.37
CA LEU A 233 7.88 -5.24 -19.35
C LEU A 233 8.91 -6.26 -18.87
N ARG A 234 9.96 -5.83 -18.16
CA ARG A 234 10.96 -6.72 -17.55
C ARG A 234 10.35 -7.55 -16.42
N GLU A 235 9.56 -6.93 -15.54
CA GLU A 235 8.85 -7.63 -14.46
C GLU A 235 7.86 -8.66 -15.02
N ALA A 236 7.12 -8.29 -16.07
CA ALA A 236 6.20 -9.21 -16.75
C ALA A 236 6.93 -10.38 -17.43
N ARG A 237 8.09 -10.14 -18.05
CA ARG A 237 8.96 -11.21 -18.59
C ARG A 237 9.44 -12.13 -17.47
N LEU A 238 10.00 -11.59 -16.39
CA LEU A 238 10.53 -12.37 -15.28
C LEU A 238 9.45 -13.23 -14.62
N LYS A 239 8.24 -12.70 -14.49
CA LYS A 239 7.08 -13.45 -13.98
C LYS A 239 6.68 -14.61 -14.91
N ARG A 240 6.76 -14.41 -16.23
CA ARG A 240 6.52 -15.48 -17.21
C ARG A 240 7.59 -16.55 -17.15
N GLU A 241 8.86 -16.16 -17.10
CA GLU A 241 10.00 -17.08 -16.96
C GLU A 241 9.90 -17.89 -15.66
N GLN A 242 9.52 -17.26 -14.54
CA GLN A 242 9.27 -17.95 -13.27
C GLN A 242 8.12 -18.95 -13.37
N GLN A 243 7.02 -18.58 -14.04
CA GLN A 243 5.88 -19.49 -14.23
C GLN A 243 6.24 -20.67 -15.13
N GLU A 244 7.00 -20.45 -16.20
CA GLU A 244 7.48 -21.50 -17.09
C GLU A 244 8.48 -22.40 -16.37
N LYS A 245 9.42 -21.82 -15.61
CA LYS A 245 10.35 -22.57 -14.74
C LYS A 245 9.62 -23.42 -13.71
N TYR A 246 8.58 -22.87 -13.07
CA TYR A 246 7.76 -23.64 -12.13
C TYR A 246 7.03 -24.80 -12.82
N LYS A 247 6.49 -24.58 -14.02
CA LYS A 247 5.86 -25.64 -14.82
C LYS A 247 6.87 -26.72 -15.22
N THR A 248 8.06 -26.36 -15.66
CA THR A 248 9.10 -27.32 -16.05
C THR A 248 9.60 -28.09 -14.83
N ASP A 249 9.81 -27.43 -13.70
CA ASP A 249 10.22 -28.06 -12.45
C ASP A 249 9.15 -29.03 -11.91
N MET A 250 7.87 -28.64 -11.97
CA MET A 250 6.75 -29.54 -11.65
C MET A 250 6.70 -30.76 -12.59
N PHE A 251 7.03 -30.58 -13.87
CA PHE A 251 7.08 -31.68 -14.83
C PHE A 251 8.28 -32.61 -14.59
N LEU A 252 9.46 -32.04 -14.35
CA LEU A 252 10.69 -32.79 -14.08
C LEU A 252 10.64 -33.52 -12.74
N SER A 253 10.10 -32.90 -11.69
CA SER A 253 9.88 -33.58 -10.41
C SER A 253 8.94 -34.78 -10.54
N LYS A 254 7.87 -34.66 -11.34
CA LYS A 254 6.97 -35.78 -11.67
C LYS A 254 7.71 -36.89 -12.45
N LEU A 255 8.62 -36.55 -13.36
CA LEU A 255 9.43 -37.50 -14.12
C LEU A 255 10.47 -38.22 -13.23
N ASN A 256 11.09 -37.48 -12.32
CA ASN A 256 12.12 -37.98 -11.40
C ASN A 256 11.54 -38.74 -10.19
N GLY A 257 10.21 -38.86 -10.08
CA GLY A 257 9.54 -39.58 -8.99
C GLY A 257 9.65 -38.91 -7.62
N VAL A 258 10.13 -37.66 -7.55
CA VAL A 258 10.22 -36.90 -6.30
C VAL A 258 8.89 -36.18 -6.10
N THR A 259 7.98 -36.82 -5.35
CA THR A 259 6.73 -36.20 -4.92
C THR A 259 7.01 -35.23 -3.77
N HIS A 260 7.01 -33.93 -4.03
CA HIS A 260 6.80 -32.98 -2.96
C HIS A 260 5.32 -33.03 -2.54
N GLU A 261 5.08 -33.45 -1.30
CA GLU A 261 3.79 -33.37 -0.61
C GLU A 261 3.16 -32.00 -0.85
N ASN A 262 2.15 -31.93 -1.71
CA ASN A 262 1.35 -30.73 -1.86
C ASN A 262 0.72 -30.44 -0.50
N THR A 263 1.10 -29.31 0.08
CA THR A 263 0.40 -28.72 1.22
C THR A 263 -1.09 -28.59 0.84
N LYS A 264 -1.88 -29.49 1.43
CA LYS A 264 -3.34 -29.50 1.55
C LYS A 264 -4.02 -28.33 0.83
N GLN A 265 -4.36 -28.52 -0.44
CA GLN A 265 -5.37 -27.67 -1.06
C GLN A 265 -6.69 -27.95 -0.34
N ASP A 266 -7.25 -26.91 0.27
CA ASP A 266 -8.56 -26.94 0.91
C ASP A 266 -9.62 -27.43 -0.08
N THR A 267 -9.98 -28.70 0.03
CA THR A 267 -11.24 -29.18 -0.54
C THR A 267 -12.38 -28.35 0.07
N PRO A 268 -13.35 -27.86 -0.72
CA PRO A 268 -14.43 -27.04 -0.19
C PRO A 268 -15.13 -27.82 0.92
N LYS A 269 -15.22 -27.23 2.11
CA LYS A 269 -15.86 -27.83 3.29
C LYS A 269 -17.28 -28.26 2.89
N LYS A 270 -17.56 -29.57 2.86
CA LYS A 270 -18.93 -30.09 2.72
C LYS A 270 -19.76 -29.52 3.85
N ILE A 271 -20.65 -28.58 3.54
CA ILE A 271 -21.54 -27.95 4.53
C ILE A 271 -22.57 -29.00 4.95
N GLN A 272 -22.49 -29.45 6.20
CA GLN A 272 -23.48 -30.36 6.77
C GLN A 272 -24.77 -29.59 7.07
N PRO A 273 -25.94 -30.00 6.54
CA PRO A 273 -27.19 -29.29 6.80
C PRO A 273 -27.55 -29.37 8.29
N LYS A 274 -27.97 -28.23 8.86
CA LYS A 274 -28.34 -28.10 10.28
C LYS A 274 -29.56 -28.94 10.67
N TYR A 275 -30.44 -29.23 9.70
CA TYR A 275 -31.70 -29.93 9.91
C TYR A 275 -31.79 -31.17 9.02
N ASN A 276 -32.49 -32.20 9.50
CA ASN A 276 -32.76 -33.41 8.74
C ASN A 276 -33.69 -33.11 7.55
N SER A 277 -33.26 -33.51 6.35
CA SER A 277 -33.97 -33.25 5.08
C SER A 277 -35.33 -33.92 4.97
N GLN A 278 -35.59 -34.99 5.74
CA GLN A 278 -36.90 -35.66 5.75
C GLN A 278 -37.98 -34.84 6.46
N PHE A 279 -37.59 -34.08 7.48
CA PHE A 279 -38.54 -33.34 8.32
C PHE A 279 -38.64 -31.86 7.92
N ASN A 280 -37.51 -31.23 7.56
CA ASN A 280 -37.45 -29.82 7.21
C ASN A 280 -36.65 -29.58 5.90
N PRO A 281 -37.20 -29.92 4.73
CA PRO A 281 -36.47 -29.88 3.45
C PRO A 281 -36.07 -28.46 3.01
N GLU A 282 -36.92 -27.46 3.26
CA GLU A 282 -36.64 -26.06 2.94
C GLU A 282 -35.43 -25.51 3.72
N LEU A 283 -35.37 -25.78 5.03
CA LEU A 283 -34.28 -25.32 5.89
C LEU A 283 -32.97 -26.09 5.65
N ALA A 284 -33.05 -27.37 5.27
CA ALA A 284 -31.87 -28.16 4.90
C ALA A 284 -31.19 -27.62 3.63
N ARG A 285 -31.95 -27.01 2.72
CA ARG A 285 -31.48 -26.45 1.45
C ARG A 285 -30.97 -25.01 1.53
N GLN A 286 -31.15 -24.28 2.63
CA GLN A 286 -30.77 -22.86 2.71
C GLN A 286 -29.25 -22.60 2.84
N ASN A 287 -28.41 -23.64 2.95
CA ASN A 287 -26.97 -23.50 3.21
C ASN A 287 -26.09 -23.47 1.93
N TYR A 288 -26.65 -23.14 0.77
CA TYR A 288 -25.89 -22.96 -0.49
C TYR A 288 -25.46 -21.51 -0.69
N ILE A 289 -24.46 -21.02 0.05
CA ILE A 289 -23.68 -19.82 -0.28
C ILE A 289 -22.22 -20.06 0.12
#